data_AF-A0A5K1FJU2-F1
#
_entry.id   AF-A0A5K1FJU2-F1
#
_cell.length_a   1.000
_cell.length_b   1.000
_cell.length_c   1.000
_cell.angle_alpha   90.00
_cell.angle_beta   90.00
_cell.angle_gamma   90.00
#
_symmetry.space_group_name_H-M   'P 1'
#
loop_
_entity.id
_entity.type
_entity.pdbx_description
1 polymer ?
#
loop_
_entity_poly.entity_id
_entity_poly.type
_entity_poly.pdbx_seq_one_letter_code
_entity_poly.pdbx_strand_id
1 'polypeptide(L)'
;MSTGGDALLKEELDIVIPTIRNLDFLEMWRPFLQPYHLIIVQDGDPSKVIKVPDGFDYELYNRNDINRLLGPRASCISFKDSACRCFGYMVSKKKYIFTIDDDCF
;
A
#
# COMPACT_ATOMS: atom_id res chain seq x y z
N MET A 1 30.36 5.96 8.23
CA MET A 1 30.48 6.37 6.81
C MET A 1 29.83 5.28 5.97
N SER A 2 28.97 5.69 5.04
CA SER A 2 28.05 4.86 4.25
C SER A 2 28.71 3.68 3.51
N THR A 3 28.08 2.51 3.60
CA THR A 3 27.98 1.55 2.49
C THR A 3 26.53 1.04 2.41
N GLY A 4 25.57 1.95 2.36
CA GLY A 4 24.21 1.60 1.95
C GLY A 4 24.24 1.45 0.44
N GLY A 5 24.30 0.22 -0.07
CA GLY A 5 24.02 -0.01 -1.49
C GLY A 5 22.64 0.58 -1.75
N ASP A 6 22.53 1.48 -2.73
CA ASP A 6 21.24 2.04 -3.12
C ASP A 6 20.23 0.90 -3.28
N ALA A 7 19.11 1.00 -2.55
CA ALA A 7 18.05 0.01 -2.68
C ALA A 7 17.64 -0.03 -4.16
N LEU A 8 17.83 -1.20 -4.78
CA LEU A 8 17.58 -1.39 -6.20
C LEU A 8 16.13 -1.01 -6.51
N LEU A 9 15.90 -0.21 -7.55
CA LEU A 9 14.56 0.29 -7.95
C LEU A 9 13.88 1.24 -6.94
N LYS A 10 14.58 1.79 -5.94
CA LYS A 10 13.99 2.68 -4.94
C LYS A 10 13.07 3.75 -5.53
N GLU A 11 13.52 4.41 -6.59
CA GLU A 11 12.76 5.48 -7.25
C GLU A 11 11.81 4.98 -8.35
N GLU A 12 11.85 3.69 -8.68
CA GLU A 12 11.11 3.06 -9.79
C GLU A 12 10.04 2.06 -9.31
N LEU A 13 9.94 1.73 -8.02
CA LEU A 13 9.04 0.73 -7.45
C LEU A 13 8.08 1.33 -6.41
N ASP A 14 6.79 1.05 -6.58
CA ASP A 14 5.79 1.15 -5.50
C ASP A 14 5.42 -0.25 -4.97
N ILE A 15 5.18 -0.35 -3.67
CA ILE A 15 4.68 -1.57 -3.03
C ILE A 15 3.22 -1.37 -2.63
N VAL A 16 2.31 -2.13 -3.25
CA VAL A 16 0.88 -2.09 -2.94
C VAL A 16 0.56 -3.10 -1.85
N ILE A 17 -0.12 -2.65 -0.79
CA ILE A 17 -0.54 -3.50 0.33
C ILE A 17 -2.05 -3.33 0.54
N PRO A 18 -2.88 -4.31 0.17
CA PRO A 18 -4.27 -4.34 0.61
C PRO A 18 -4.35 -4.80 2.06
N THR A 19 -5.24 -4.21 2.85
CA THR A 19 -5.35 -4.58 4.26
C THR A 19 -6.72 -4.31 4.87
N ILE A 20 -7.07 -5.07 5.91
CA ILE A 20 -8.23 -4.82 6.79
C ILE A 20 -7.82 -4.57 8.25
N ARG A 21 -6.52 -4.50 8.54
CA ARG A 21 -5.93 -4.53 9.90
C ARG A 21 -4.65 -3.70 9.97
N ASN A 22 -4.10 -3.53 11.17
CA ASN A 22 -2.84 -2.82 11.36
C ASN A 22 -1.69 -3.56 10.68
N LEU A 23 -0.69 -2.80 10.21
CA LEU A 23 0.42 -3.32 9.42
C LEU A 23 1.66 -3.62 10.27
N ASP A 24 1.47 -4.30 11.41
CA ASP A 24 2.56 -4.61 12.34
C ASP A 24 3.63 -5.53 11.69
N PHE A 25 3.25 -6.33 10.68
CA PHE A 25 4.18 -7.16 9.90
C PHE A 25 5.28 -6.34 9.20
N LEU A 26 5.04 -5.05 8.93
CA LEU A 26 6.04 -4.17 8.34
C LEU A 26 7.29 -4.04 9.22
N GLU A 27 7.20 -4.21 10.54
CA GLU A 27 8.38 -4.23 11.41
C GLU A 27 9.27 -5.44 11.13
N MET A 28 8.68 -6.61 10.87
CA MET A 28 9.42 -7.82 10.52
C MET A 28 10.12 -7.67 9.16
N TRP A 29 9.48 -6.98 8.23
CA TRP A 29 9.97 -6.75 6.87
C TRP A 29 10.71 -5.42 6.69
N ARG A 30 10.94 -4.66 7.76
CA ARG A 30 11.45 -3.29 7.70
C ARG A 30 12.73 -3.14 6.85
N PRO A 31 13.76 -4.01 6.98
CA PRO A 31 14.97 -3.89 6.17
C PRO A 31 14.72 -3.98 4.66
N PHE A 32 13.62 -4.62 4.25
CA PHE A 32 13.28 -4.87 2.86
C PHE A 32 12.27 -3.87 2.30
N LEU A 33 11.30 -3.41 3.11
CA LEU A 33 10.19 -2.58 2.63
C LEU A 33 10.37 -1.09 2.91
N GLN A 34 11.06 -0.72 3.99
CA GLN A 34 11.24 0.69 4.38
C GLN A 34 11.87 1.57 3.29
N PRO A 35 12.82 1.09 2.46
CA PRO A 35 13.41 1.94 1.44
C PRO A 35 12.44 2.39 0.33
N TYR A 36 11.30 1.72 0.16
CA TYR A 36 10.36 1.94 -0.94
C TYR A 36 9.10 2.69 -0.49
N HIS A 37 8.44 3.34 -1.45
CA HIS A 37 7.13 3.96 -1.21
C HIS A 37 6.03 2.90 -1.19
N LEU A 38 5.13 3.00 -0.22
CA LEU A 38 4.01 2.09 -0.03
C LEU A 38 2.69 2.74 -0.48
N ILE A 39 1.88 2.00 -1.22
CA ILE A 39 0.49 2.35 -1.50
C ILE A 39 -0.40 1.38 -0.74
N ILE A 40 -0.97 1.84 0.37
CA ILE A 40 -1.81 1.04 1.25
C ILE A 40 -3.26 1.27 0.85
N VAL A 41 -3.98 0.18 0.56
CA VAL A 41 -5.41 0.23 0.26
C VAL A 41 -6.17 -0.48 1.38
N GLN A 42 -6.82 0.33 2.21
CA GLN A 42 -7.70 -0.16 3.25
C GLN A 42 -8.99 -0.71 2.62
N ASP A 43 -9.21 -2.00 2.85
CA ASP A 43 -10.48 -2.67 2.60
C ASP A 43 -11.36 -2.69 3.87
N GLY A 44 -12.62 -3.05 3.68
CA GLY A 44 -13.61 -3.14 4.75
C GLY A 44 -14.13 -1.77 5.20
N ASP A 45 -14.30 -1.62 6.51
CA ASP A 45 -14.94 -0.44 7.12
C ASP A 45 -13.99 0.77 7.10
N PRO A 46 -14.30 1.84 6.33
CA PRO A 46 -13.44 3.01 6.22
C PRO A 46 -13.42 3.89 7.48
N SER A 47 -14.29 3.62 8.46
CA SER A 47 -14.27 4.32 9.76
C SER A 47 -13.21 3.78 10.72
N LYS A 48 -12.68 2.57 10.45
CA LYS A 48 -11.59 2.00 11.23
C LYS A 48 -10.29 2.68 10.85
N VAL A 49 -9.51 3.03 11.86
CA VAL A 49 -8.15 3.57 11.67
C VAL A 49 -7.18 2.41 11.58
N ILE A 50 -6.50 2.30 10.43
CA ILE A 50 -5.38 1.39 10.23
C ILE A 50 -4.11 2.06 10.74
N LYS A 51 -3.35 1.37 11.60
CA LYS A 51 -2.04 1.83 12.06
C LYS A 51 -0.94 1.29 11.16
N VAL A 52 -0.05 2.19 10.76
CA VAL A 52 1.19 1.90 10.03
C VAL A 52 2.35 2.25 10.95
N PRO A 53 3.37 1.40 11.12
CA PRO A 53 4.54 1.74 11.93
C PRO A 53 5.26 3.00 11.41
N ASP A 54 5.93 3.72 12.31
CA ASP A 54 6.60 4.97 11.96
C ASP A 54 7.80 4.75 11.01
N GLY A 55 8.10 5.78 10.22
CA GLY A 55 9.28 5.84 9.35
C GLY A 55 9.15 5.10 8.03
N PHE A 56 7.94 4.75 7.61
CA PHE A 56 7.60 4.34 6.24
C PHE A 56 7.08 5.55 5.46
N ASP A 57 7.42 5.61 4.16
CA ASP A 57 6.85 6.55 3.21
C ASP A 57 5.64 5.90 2.53
N TYR A 58 4.44 6.48 2.69
CA TYR A 58 3.23 5.87 2.19
C TYR A 58 2.08 6.83 1.88
N GLU A 59 1.22 6.38 0.97
CA GLU A 59 -0.15 6.88 0.80
C GLU A 59 -1.14 5.81 1.28
N LEU A 60 -2.16 6.23 2.03
CA LEU A 60 -3.23 5.34 2.50
C LEU A 60 -4.56 5.78 1.91
N TYR A 61 -5.23 4.85 1.23
CA TYR A 61 -6.52 5.06 0.60
C TYR A 61 -7.57 4.14 1.22
N ASN A 62 -8.75 4.68 1.51
CA ASN A 62 -9.90 3.89 1.91
C ASN A 62 -11.06 4.06 0.91
N ARG A 63 -12.20 3.45 1.22
CA ARG A 63 -13.40 3.49 0.36
C ARG A 63 -13.86 4.91 0.03
N ASN A 64 -13.76 5.85 0.97
CA ASN A 64 -14.19 7.24 0.74
C ASN A 64 -13.27 7.94 -0.26
N ASP A 65 -11.96 7.70 -0.18
CA ASP A 65 -11.01 8.25 -1.14
C ASP A 65 -11.25 7.70 -2.55
N ILE A 66 -11.45 6.39 -2.66
CA ILE A 66 -11.72 5.73 -3.95
C ILE A 66 -13.04 6.22 -4.56
N ASN A 67 -14.10 6.35 -3.75
CA ASN A 67 -15.37 6.91 -4.20
C ASN A 67 -15.22 8.36 -4.68
N ARG A 68 -14.42 9.18 -3.96
CA ARG A 68 -14.16 10.58 -4.33
C ARG A 68 -13.37 10.68 -5.63
N LEU A 69 -12.36 9.84 -5.82
CA LEU A 69 -11.45 9.90 -6.97
C LEU A 69 -12.04 9.28 -8.25
N LEU A 70 -12.79 8.18 -8.13
CA LEU A 70 -13.37 7.48 -9.29
C LEU A 70 -14.83 7.87 -9.57
N GLY A 71 -15.51 8.50 -8.61
CA GLY A 71 -16.90 8.93 -8.75
C GLY A 71 -17.83 7.77 -9.18
N PRO A 72 -18.65 7.93 -10.23
CA PRO A 72 -19.53 6.87 -10.73
C PRO A 72 -18.82 5.59 -11.14
N ARG A 73 -17.51 5.62 -11.40
CA ARG A 73 -16.72 4.45 -11.78
C ARG A 73 -16.19 3.65 -10.60
N ALA A 74 -16.37 4.12 -9.36
CA ALA A 74 -15.81 3.48 -8.17
C ALA A 74 -16.26 2.01 -7.99
N SER A 75 -17.40 1.62 -8.57
CA SER A 75 -17.87 0.23 -8.59
C SER A 75 -16.96 -0.73 -9.35
N CYS A 76 -16.01 -0.25 -10.16
CA CYS A 76 -15.02 -1.09 -10.84
C CYS A 76 -13.94 -1.64 -9.88
N ILE A 77 -13.84 -1.09 -8.67
CA ILE A 77 -12.99 -1.61 -7.61
C ILE A 77 -13.85 -2.46 -6.68
N SER A 78 -13.49 -3.74 -6.55
CA SER A 78 -14.11 -4.63 -5.57
C SER A 78 -13.58 -4.32 -4.18
N PHE A 79 -14.51 -4.28 -3.22
CA PHE A 79 -14.27 -4.15 -1.78
C PHE A 79 -14.73 -5.41 -1.03
N LYS A 80 -14.78 -6.50 -1.80
CA LYS A 80 -14.92 -7.85 -1.28
C LYS A 80 -13.58 -8.49 -1.56
N ASP A 81 -12.94 -8.88 -0.48
CA ASP A 81 -11.62 -9.49 -0.46
C ASP A 81 -10.52 -8.52 -0.91
N SER A 82 -9.28 -8.99 -0.89
CA SER A 82 -8.08 -8.20 -1.14
C SER A 82 -7.94 -7.65 -2.58
N ALA A 83 -9.01 -7.69 -3.39
CA ALA A 83 -9.12 -7.11 -4.72
C ALA A 83 -8.99 -5.58 -4.74
N CYS A 84 -9.16 -4.90 -3.60
CA CYS A 84 -8.95 -3.45 -3.47
C CYS A 84 -7.54 -3.00 -3.93
N ARG A 85 -6.55 -3.90 -3.91
CA ARG A 85 -5.19 -3.69 -4.46
C ARG A 85 -5.19 -3.16 -5.89
N CYS A 86 -6.22 -3.46 -6.69
CA CYS A 86 -6.37 -2.95 -8.05
C CYS A 86 -6.39 -1.43 -8.09
N PHE A 87 -6.91 -0.77 -7.04
CA PHE A 87 -6.83 0.68 -6.92
C PHE A 87 -5.37 1.15 -6.81
N GLY A 88 -4.55 0.48 -6.00
CA GLY A 88 -3.12 0.74 -5.88
C GLY A 88 -2.40 0.66 -7.23
N TYR A 89 -2.78 -0.31 -8.07
CA TYR A 89 -2.22 -0.45 -9.42
C TYR A 89 -2.55 0.73 -10.34
N MET A 90 -3.72 1.33 -10.19
CA MET A 90 -4.15 2.45 -11.01
C MET A 90 -3.51 3.77 -10.59
N VAL A 91 -3.21 3.97 -9.30
CA VAL A 91 -2.70 5.25 -8.79
C VAL A 91 -1.18 5.33 -8.77
N SER A 92 -0.49 4.18 -8.77
CA SER A 92 0.96 4.15 -8.91
C SER A 92 1.42 4.84 -10.19
N LYS A 93 2.49 5.62 -10.07
CA LYS A 93 3.16 6.30 -11.20
C LYS A 93 4.55 5.72 -11.46
N LYS A 94 4.93 4.71 -10.67
CA LYS A 94 6.24 4.08 -10.72
C LYS A 94 6.26 3.02 -11.83
N LYS A 95 7.46 2.66 -12.26
CA LYS A 95 7.68 1.73 -13.38
C LYS A 95 7.32 0.29 -13.01
N TYR A 96 7.56 -0.07 -11.75
CA TYR A 96 7.29 -1.37 -11.19
C TYR A 96 6.30 -1.25 -10.04
N ILE A 97 5.47 -2.29 -9.90
CA ILE A 97 4.53 -2.42 -8.80
C ILE A 97 4.67 -3.82 -8.26
N PHE A 98 5.08 -3.93 -6.99
CA PHE A 98 5.02 -5.19 -6.26
C PHE A 98 3.79 -5.16 -5.35
N THR A 99 3.24 -6.34 -5.08
CA THR A 99 2.11 -6.46 -4.16
C THR A 99 2.47 -7.43 -3.07
N ILE A 100 2.22 -7.04 -1.82
CA ILE A 100 2.47 -7.85 -0.63
C ILE A 100 1.18 -7.88 0.19
N ASP A 101 0.77 -9.08 0.62
CA ASP A 101 -0.36 -9.24 1.51
C ASP A 101 0.02 -8.91 2.96
N ASP A 102 -0.96 -8.44 3.73
CA ASP A 102 -0.76 -7.97 5.11
C ASP A 102 -0.53 -9.10 6.14
N ASP A 103 -0.62 -10.35 5.70
CA ASP A 103 -0.33 -11.56 6.48
C ASP A 103 0.83 -12.40 5.89
N CYS A 104 1.70 -11.76 5.11
CA CYS A 104 2.96 -12.35 4.67
C CYS A 104 3.99 -12.40 5.82
N PHE A 105 3.83 -13.37 6.73
CA PHE A 105 4.74 -13.62 7.87
C PHE A 105 5.90 -14.55 7.51
#